data_AF-A0A3D4CJI1-F1
#
_entry.id   AF-A0A3D4CJI1-F1
#
_cell.length_a   1.000
_cell.length_b   1.000
_cell.length_c   1.000
_cell.angle_alpha   90.00
_cell.angle_beta   90.00
_cell.angle_gamma   90.00
#
_symmetry.space_group_name_H-M   'P 1'
#
loop_
_entity.id
_entity.type
_entity.pdbx_description
1 polymer ?
#
loop_
_entity_poly.entity_id
_entity_poly.type
_entity_poly.pdbx_seq_one_letter_code
_entity_poly.pdbx_strand_id
1 'polypeptide(L)'
;PIGFFYGYDKKFIVHKFNFNVGDRFYLFSDGFPDQFGGEKNKKFSKRKFKELLLSLYDMKMEEQKSFLEYVLNNWKQEEEQTDDILVFGLQA
;
A
#
# COMPACT_ATOMS: atom_id res chain seq x y z
N PRO A 1 11.52 -8.37 9.85
CA PRO A 1 12.78 -8.27 9.06
C PRO A 1 13.48 -9.62 8.83
N ILE A 2 14.06 -9.81 7.64
CA ILE A 2 15.05 -10.86 7.39
C ILE A 2 16.33 -10.46 8.13
N GLY A 3 17.00 -11.40 8.79
CA GLY A 3 18.20 -11.13 9.57
C GLY A 3 18.54 -12.29 10.50
N PHE A 4 19.79 -12.34 10.93
CA PHE A 4 20.23 -13.23 12.00
C PHE A 4 19.97 -12.58 13.36
N PHE A 5 19.29 -13.29 14.23
CA PHE A 5 18.99 -12.85 15.59
C PHE A 5 19.52 -13.92 16.55
N TYR A 6 20.53 -13.56 17.35
CA TYR A 6 21.19 -14.51 18.24
C TYR A 6 20.17 -15.18 19.18
N GLY A 7 20.12 -16.51 19.20
CA GLY A 7 19.18 -17.28 20.02
C GLY A 7 17.74 -17.32 19.50
N TYR A 8 17.45 -16.76 18.32
CA TYR A 8 16.11 -16.76 17.73
C TYR A 8 16.12 -17.42 16.34
N ASP A 9 15.63 -18.66 16.27
CA ASP A 9 15.37 -19.34 15.00
C ASP A 9 14.07 -18.81 14.38
N LYS A 10 14.22 -17.87 13.45
CA LYS A 10 13.07 -17.25 12.81
C LYS A 10 12.47 -18.18 11.76
N LYS A 11 11.27 -18.72 12.05
CA LYS A 11 10.51 -19.54 11.11
C LYS A 11 9.61 -18.67 10.23
N PHE A 12 9.62 -18.93 8.92
CA PHE A 12 8.67 -18.37 7.96
C PHE A 12 7.56 -19.39 7.70
N ILE A 13 6.31 -18.95 7.80
CA ILE A 13 5.14 -19.80 7.60
C ILE A 13 4.52 -19.44 6.26
N VAL A 14 4.26 -20.46 5.44
CA VAL A 14 3.54 -20.29 4.17
C VAL A 14 2.04 -20.27 4.47
N HIS A 15 1.38 -19.18 4.11
CA HIS A 15 -0.07 -19.07 4.17
C HIS A 15 -0.65 -19.36 2.79
N LYS A 16 -1.61 -20.29 2.71
CA LYS A 16 -2.33 -20.66 1.49
C LYS A 16 -3.80 -20.36 1.69
N PHE A 17 -4.44 -19.80 0.67
CA PHE A 17 -5.87 -19.49 0.65
C PHE A 17 -6.41 -19.69 -0.76
N ASN A 18 -7.69 -20.02 -0.87
CA ASN A 18 -8.41 -20.05 -2.14
C ASN A 18 -8.89 -18.64 -2.49
N PHE A 19 -9.10 -18.38 -3.77
CA PHE A 19 -9.59 -17.11 -4.28
C PHE A 19 -10.62 -17.36 -5.39
N ASN A 20 -11.46 -16.37 -5.64
CA ASN A 20 -12.45 -16.38 -6.72
C ASN A 20 -12.02 -15.43 -7.83
N VAL A 21 -12.54 -15.66 -9.04
CA VAL A 21 -12.37 -14.74 -10.17
C VAL A 21 -12.93 -13.38 -9.79
N GLY A 22 -12.13 -12.32 -10.01
CA GLY A 22 -12.47 -10.96 -9.63
C GLY A 22 -11.99 -10.53 -8.25
N ASP A 23 -11.46 -11.44 -7.42
CA ASP A 23 -10.80 -11.06 -6.16
C ASP A 23 -9.55 -10.20 -6.45
N ARG A 24 -9.28 -9.24 -5.56
CA ARG A 24 -8.16 -8.31 -5.70
C ARG A 24 -7.21 -8.38 -4.51
N PHE A 25 -5.92 -8.43 -4.83
CA PHE A 25 -4.85 -8.55 -3.86
C PHE A 25 -3.93 -7.36 -3.97
N TYR A 26 -3.56 -6.78 -2.83
CA TYR A 26 -2.60 -5.69 -2.75
C TYR A 26 -1.47 -6.05 -1.80
N LEU A 27 -0.24 -5.83 -2.27
CA LEU A 27 0.98 -5.88 -1.48
C LEU A 27 1.62 -4.50 -1.54
N PHE A 28 2.04 -3.96 -0.39
CA PHE A 28 2.57 -2.60 -0.34
C PHE A 28 3.60 -2.42 0.78
N SER A 29 4.55 -1.51 0.55
CA SER A 29 5.44 -0.99 1.59
C SER A 29 4.74 0.08 2.44
N ASP A 30 5.33 0.47 3.55
CA ASP A 30 4.84 1.52 4.43
C ASP A 30 4.98 2.94 3.88
N GLY A 31 5.80 3.16 2.84
CA GLY A 31 6.04 4.49 2.27
C GLY A 31 4.77 5.27 1.90
N PHE A 32 3.78 4.65 1.23
CA PHE A 32 2.54 5.36 0.85
C PHE A 32 1.73 5.77 2.10
N PRO A 33 1.38 4.85 3.03
CA PRO A 33 0.76 5.23 4.29
C PRO A 33 1.53 6.27 5.11
N ASP A 34 2.85 6.26 5.05
CA ASP A 34 3.70 7.14 5.85
C ASP A 34 4.03 8.47 5.18
N GLN A 35 3.62 8.67 3.92
CA GLN A 35 3.77 9.94 3.23
C GLN A 35 3.09 11.09 3.99
N PHE A 36 3.86 12.13 4.29
CA PHE A 36 3.40 13.38 4.86
C PHE A 36 2.76 14.29 3.81
N GLY A 37 1.79 15.09 4.23
CA GLY A 37 1.04 15.97 3.33
C GLY A 37 -0.28 16.48 3.89
N GLY A 38 -1.09 17.06 3.00
CA GLY A 38 -2.33 17.75 3.30
C GLY A 38 -2.13 19.03 4.13
N GLU A 39 -3.22 19.77 4.37
CA GLU A 39 -3.18 21.10 5.00
C GLU A 39 -2.53 21.14 6.39
N LYS A 40 -2.52 20.01 7.09
CA LYS A 40 -1.99 19.89 8.46
C LYS A 40 -0.64 19.17 8.53
N ASN A 41 -0.01 18.92 7.38
CA ASN A 41 1.22 18.14 7.22
C ASN A 41 1.22 16.85 8.08
N LYS A 42 0.32 15.92 7.77
CA LYS A 42 0.16 14.65 8.49
C LYS A 42 0.41 13.47 7.57
N LYS A 43 0.75 12.33 8.16
CA LYS A 43 0.78 11.04 7.46
C LYS A 43 -0.57 10.74 6.81
N PHE A 44 -0.56 10.12 5.62
CA PHE A 44 -1.77 9.60 4.98
C PHE A 44 -2.47 8.56 5.87
N SER A 45 -1.68 7.73 6.56
CA SER A 45 -2.03 6.63 7.45
C SER A 45 -2.52 5.36 6.75
N LYS A 46 -2.21 4.20 7.37
CA LYS A 46 -2.64 2.87 6.88
C LYS A 46 -4.17 2.72 6.81
N ARG A 47 -4.92 3.42 7.68
CA ARG A 47 -6.38 3.39 7.69
C ARG A 47 -6.95 4.02 6.40
N LYS A 48 -6.56 5.25 6.10
CA LYS A 48 -7.01 5.92 4.87
C LYS A 48 -6.55 5.18 3.62
N PHE A 49 -5.35 4.60 3.63
CA PHE A 49 -4.86 3.83 2.49
C PHE A 49 -5.73 2.59 2.22
N LYS A 50 -6.16 1.87 3.26
CA LYS A 50 -7.12 0.76 3.11
C LYS A 50 -8.48 1.23 2.59
N GLU A 51 -9.00 2.32 3.15
CA GLU A 51 -10.27 2.92 2.70
C GLU A 51 -10.20 3.34 1.23
N LEU A 52 -9.08 3.91 0.80
CA LEU A 52 -8.79 4.25 -0.59
C LEU A 52 -8.81 2.98 -1.46
N LEU A 53 -8.03 1.95 -1.14
CA LEU A 53 -8.02 0.72 -1.95
C LEU A 53 -9.42 0.09 -2.12
N LEU A 54 -10.24 0.13 -1.07
CA LEU A 54 -11.62 -0.34 -1.12
C LEU A 54 -12.50 0.53 -2.04
N SER A 55 -12.32 1.85 -2.05
CA SER A 55 -13.10 2.73 -2.93
C SER A 55 -12.74 2.58 -4.41
N LEU A 56 -11.61 1.92 -4.72
CA LEU A 56 -11.16 1.67 -6.09
C LEU A 56 -11.64 0.33 -6.64
N TYR A 57 -12.46 -0.42 -5.88
CA TYR A 57 -12.90 -1.77 -6.25
C TYR A 57 -13.67 -1.86 -7.57
N ASP A 58 -14.38 -0.82 -7.99
CA ASP A 58 -15.12 -0.88 -9.26
C ASP A 58 -14.29 -0.45 -10.49
N MET A 59 -13.09 0.07 -10.27
CA MET A 59 -12.20 0.57 -11.34
C MET A 59 -11.34 -0.55 -11.93
N LYS A 60 -10.93 -0.42 -13.20
CA LYS A 60 -9.94 -1.32 -13.82
C LYS A 60 -8.58 -1.15 -13.17
N MET A 61 -7.75 -2.20 -13.11
CA MET A 61 -6.45 -2.16 -12.43
C MET A 61 -5.55 -0.99 -12.87
N GLU A 62 -5.51 -0.65 -14.16
CA GLU A 62 -4.72 0.49 -14.66
C GLU A 62 -5.28 1.84 -14.16
N GLU A 63 -6.61 1.99 -14.12
CA GLU A 63 -7.27 3.19 -13.61
C GLU A 63 -7.00 3.38 -12.11
N GLN A 64 -6.99 2.28 -11.35
CA GLN A 64 -6.65 2.32 -9.93
C GLN A 64 -5.21 2.80 -9.72
N LYS A 65 -4.26 2.31 -10.52
CA LYS A 65 -2.86 2.74 -10.47
C LYS A 65 -2.75 4.24 -10.69
N SER A 66 -3.34 4.76 -11.78
CA SER A 66 -3.35 6.19 -12.06
C SER A 66 -4.05 7.00 -10.95
N PHE A 67 -5.12 6.47 -10.35
CA PHE A 67 -5.81 7.14 -9.26
C PHE A 67 -4.99 7.15 -7.95
N LEU A 68 -4.29 6.07 -7.65
CA LEU A 68 -3.37 6.01 -6.51
C LEU A 68 -2.24 7.03 -6.64
N GLU A 69 -1.65 7.15 -7.85
CA GLU A 69 -0.64 8.17 -8.16
C GLU A 69 -1.21 9.59 -8.01
N TYR A 70 -2.43 9.83 -8.52
CA TYR A 70 -3.13 11.10 -8.35
C TYR A 70 -3.35 11.43 -6.87
N VAL A 71 -3.87 10.49 -6.06
CA VAL A 71 -4.11 10.73 -4.63
C VAL A 71 -2.81 10.97 -3.88
N LEU A 72 -1.74 10.22 -4.18
CA LEU A 72 -0.43 10.42 -3.55
C LEU A 72 0.12 11.81 -3.85
N ASN A 73 0.12 12.22 -5.12
CA ASN A 73 0.61 13.53 -5.55
C ASN A 73 -0.21 14.68 -4.94
N ASN A 74 -1.53 14.56 -4.90
CA ASN A 74 -2.38 15.55 -4.27
C ASN A 74 -2.26 15.58 -2.74
N TRP A 75 -1.96 14.44 -2.11
CA TRP A 75 -1.73 14.44 -0.68
C TRP A 75 -0.41 15.11 -0.33
N LYS A 76 0.69 14.69 -0.97
CA LYS A 76 2.02 15.21 -0.67
C LYS A 76 2.18 16.68 -1.09
N GLN A 77 1.52 17.12 -2.17
CA GLN A 77 1.74 18.45 -2.75
C GLN A 77 3.26 18.69 -2.99
N GLU A 78 3.79 19.75 -2.40
CA GLU A 78 5.20 20.12 -2.44
C GLU A 78 6.06 19.40 -1.40
N GLU A 79 5.45 18.61 -0.49
CA GLU A 79 6.22 17.80 0.46
C GLU A 79 7.01 16.72 -0.28
N GLU A 80 8.26 16.54 0.15
CA GLU A 80 9.14 15.51 -0.39
C GLU A 80 8.60 14.11 -0.05
N GLN A 81 8.96 13.15 -0.90
CA GLN A 81 8.63 11.76 -0.63
C GLN A 81 9.39 11.29 0.61
N THR A 82 8.68 10.77 1.59
CA THR A 82 9.26 10.45 2.90
C THR A 82 10.09 9.15 2.89
N ASP A 83 9.72 8.18 2.06
CA ASP A 83 10.33 6.85 2.00
C ASP A 83 10.06 6.18 0.64
N ASP A 84 10.66 5.03 0.38
CA ASP A 84 10.41 4.24 -0.83
C ASP A 84 8.96 3.71 -0.88
N ILE A 85 8.28 3.98 -1.99
CA ILE A 85 6.88 3.60 -2.19
C ILE A 85 6.78 2.45 -3.18
N LEU A 86 6.22 1.33 -2.73
CA LEU A 86 5.82 0.22 -3.59
C LEU A 86 4.37 -0.16 -3.29
N VAL A 87 3.53 -0.20 -4.34
CA VAL A 87 2.19 -0.77 -4.31
C VAL A 87 2.04 -1.70 -5.50
N PHE A 88 1.74 -2.97 -5.23
CA PHE A 88 1.50 -4.00 -6.23
C PHE A 88 0.07 -4.50 -6.09
N GLY A 89 -0.69 -4.44 -7.19
CA GLY A 89 -2.07 -4.90 -7.27
C GLY A 89 -2.22 -6.04 -8.27
N LEU A 90 -3.00 -7.05 -7.92
CA LEU A 90 -3.34 -8.19 -8.78
C LEU A 90 -4.84 -8.45 -8.70
N GLN A 91 -5.47 -8.76 -9.84
CA GLN A 91 -6.82 -9.29 -9.91
C GLN A 91 -6.77 -10.75 -10.38
N ALA A 92 -7.50 -11.62 -9.70
CA ALA A 92 -7.64 -13.05 -10.03
C ALA A 92 -8.64 -13.32 -11.17
#